data_AF-A0A1B6IIE7-F1
#
_entry.id   AF-A0A1B6IIE7-F1
#
_cell.length_a   1.000
_cell.length_b   1.000
_cell.length_c   1.000
_cell.angle_alpha   90.00
_cell.angle_beta   90.00
_cell.angle_gamma   90.00
#
_symmetry.space_group_name_H-M   'P 1'
#
loop_
_entity.id
_entity.type
_entity.pdbx_description
1 polymer ?
#
loop_
_entity_poly.entity_id
_entity_poly.type
_entity_poly.pdbx_seq_one_letter_code
_entity_poly.pdbx_strand_id
1 'polypeptide(L)'
;LVGNIQGSDISTGEVLAEYVGSGPPQGTGLHRYVFLLFKQPGKLEFDEPRVPKTSADNRRSFSIQDFAKKYKLGSPVAINLYQAQYDDYVPIVHAQLGFKAD
;
A
#
# COMPACT_ATOMS: atom_id res chain seq x y z
N LEU A 1 0.55 -0.89 3.76
CA LEU A 1 0.81 -2.32 3.95
C LEU A 1 0.74 -2.61 5.44
N VAL A 2 -0.15 -3.50 5.86
CA VAL A 2 -0.36 -3.86 7.26
C VAL A 2 -0.32 -5.38 7.37
N GLY A 3 0.47 -5.90 8.30
CA GLY A 3 0.55 -7.33 8.63
C GLY A 3 0.11 -7.59 10.06
N ASN A 4 0.07 -8.85 10.47
CA ASN A 4 -0.25 -9.28 11.84
C ASN A 4 -1.60 -8.74 12.38
N ILE A 5 -2.59 -8.53 11.49
CA ILE A 5 -3.94 -8.08 11.85
C ILE A 5 -4.66 -9.16 12.66
N GLN A 6 -5.25 -8.79 13.81
CA GLN A 6 -6.06 -9.69 14.63
C GLN A 6 -7.52 -9.66 14.18
N GLY A 7 -8.01 -10.78 13.66
CA GLY A 7 -9.37 -10.89 13.13
C GLY A 7 -9.61 -9.89 12.00
N SER A 8 -10.58 -8.99 12.19
CA SER A 8 -10.92 -7.92 11.25
C SER A 8 -10.50 -6.53 11.73
N ASP A 9 -9.83 -6.41 12.88
CA ASP A 9 -9.44 -5.13 13.45
C ASP A 9 -8.06 -4.69 12.93
N ILE A 10 -8.07 -3.88 11.87
CA ILE A 10 -6.86 -3.36 11.22
C ILE A 10 -5.98 -2.58 12.21
N SER A 11 -6.56 -1.95 13.24
CA SER A 11 -5.81 -1.12 14.20
C SER A 11 -4.82 -1.93 15.05
N THR A 12 -5.02 -3.24 15.13
CA THR A 12 -4.13 -4.18 15.85
C THR A 12 -2.91 -4.60 15.03
N GLY A 13 -2.92 -4.34 13.72
CA GLY A 13 -1.87 -4.78 12.81
C GLY A 13 -0.57 -3.99 12.92
N GLU A 14 0.53 -4.61 12.54
CA GLU A 14 1.83 -3.96 12.35
C GLU A 14 1.83 -3.20 11.01
N VAL A 15 1.95 -1.87 11.09
CA VAL A 15 1.99 -0.99 9.92
C VAL A 15 3.41 -0.97 9.34
N LEU A 16 3.61 -1.65 8.21
CA LEU A 16 4.89 -1.66 7.48
C LEU A 16 5.03 -0.45 6.56
N ALA A 17 3.93 -0.04 5.93
CA ALA A 17 3.88 1.18 5.14
C ALA A 17 2.56 1.89 5.41
N GLU A 18 2.63 3.11 5.93
CA GLU A 18 1.45 3.90 6.25
C GLU A 18 0.61 4.17 5.00
N TYR A 19 -0.70 4.32 5.20
CA TYR A 19 -1.64 4.60 4.14
C TYR A 19 -1.36 5.96 3.48
N VAL A 20 -1.44 5.98 2.15
CA VAL A 20 -1.38 7.19 1.32
C VAL A 20 -2.54 7.07 0.32
N GLY A 21 -3.29 8.16 0.15
CA GLY A 21 -4.42 8.23 -0.79
C GLY A 21 -3.97 8.12 -2.25
N SER A 22 -4.94 8.08 -3.16
CA SER A 22 -4.67 8.08 -4.60
C SER A 22 -3.97 9.37 -5.02
N GLY A 23 -2.81 9.24 -5.69
CA GLY A 23 -2.09 10.37 -6.29
C GLY A 23 -1.69 10.14 -7.75
N PRO A 24 -2.60 9.69 -8.64
CA PRO A 24 -2.27 9.44 -10.05
C PRO A 24 -1.88 10.77 -10.73
N PRO A 25 -0.74 10.83 -11.45
CA PRO A 25 -0.32 12.07 -12.12
C PRO A 25 -1.33 12.55 -13.17
N GLN A 26 -1.33 13.85 -13.46
CA GLN A 26 -2.18 14.42 -14.49
C GLN A 26 -1.86 13.80 -15.87
N GLY A 27 -2.89 13.49 -16.64
CA GLY A 27 -2.75 12.96 -18.01
C GLY A 27 -2.45 11.46 -18.11
N THR A 28 -2.28 10.72 -17.00
CA THR A 28 -2.04 9.26 -17.05
C THR A 28 -3.32 8.42 -17.07
N GLY A 29 -4.49 9.07 -17.00
CA GLY A 29 -5.81 8.41 -17.02
C GLY A 29 -6.12 7.67 -15.72
N LEU A 30 -6.99 6.65 -15.81
CA LEU A 30 -7.44 5.87 -14.67
C LEU A 30 -6.38 4.84 -14.21
N HIS A 31 -5.86 5.01 -13.01
CA HIS A 31 -5.02 4.03 -12.33
C HIS A 31 -5.88 3.05 -11.52
N ARG A 32 -5.44 1.80 -11.46
CA ARG A 32 -6.09 0.75 -10.64
C ARG A 32 -5.44 0.70 -9.26
N TYR A 33 -6.24 0.76 -8.22
CA TYR A 33 -5.83 0.58 -6.83
C TYR A 33 -6.46 -0.70 -6.32
N VAL A 34 -5.62 -1.69 -5.97
CA VAL A 34 -6.07 -3.04 -5.65
C VAL A 34 -5.82 -3.32 -4.17
N PHE A 35 -6.87 -3.70 -3.46
CA PHE A 35 -6.80 -4.22 -2.10
C PHE A 35 -6.71 -5.75 -2.16
N LEU A 36 -5.69 -6.30 -1.52
CA LEU A 36 -5.48 -7.75 -1.42
C LEU A 36 -5.40 -8.11 0.06
N LEU A 37 -6.19 -9.11 0.47
CA LEU A 37 -6.17 -9.65 1.82
C LEU A 37 -5.59 -11.06 1.76
N PHE A 38 -4.61 -11.34 2.61
CA PHE A 38 -3.98 -12.66 2.72
C PHE A 38 -4.19 -13.22 4.12
N LYS A 39 -4.39 -14.53 4.21
CA LYS A 39 -4.38 -15.23 5.50
C LYS A 39 -2.95 -15.64 5.84
N GLN A 40 -2.46 -15.14 6.98
CA GLN A 40 -1.13 -15.53 7.46
C GLN A 40 -1.16 -16.95 8.07
N PRO A 41 -0.07 -17.73 7.92
CA PRO A 41 0.05 -19.04 8.59
C PRO A 41 0.27 -18.92 10.11
N GLY A 42 0.64 -17.73 10.59
CA GLY A 42 0.88 -17.38 11.98
C GLY A 42 1.31 -15.92 12.08
N LYS A 43 1.77 -15.50 13.27
CA LYS A 43 2.43 -14.20 13.42
C LYS A 43 3.73 -14.20 12.62
N LEU A 44 3.94 -13.16 11.83
CA LEU A 44 5.12 -12.99 10.98
C LEU A 44 6.05 -11.94 11.57
N GLU A 45 7.34 -12.06 11.26
CA GLU A 45 8.34 -11.04 11.53
C GLU A 45 8.74 -10.38 10.21
N PHE A 46 8.46 -9.08 10.09
CA PHE A 46 8.73 -8.31 8.88
C PHE A 46 10.06 -7.57 8.99
N ASP A 47 10.93 -7.75 7.99
CA ASP A 47 12.23 -7.08 7.86
C ASP A 47 12.16 -5.89 6.88
N GLU A 48 11.01 -5.63 6.25
CA GLU A 48 10.81 -4.45 5.41
C GLU A 48 10.98 -3.15 6.20
N PRO A 49 11.49 -2.08 5.57
CA PRO A 49 11.56 -0.78 6.20
C PRO A 49 10.16 -0.26 6.55
N ARG A 50 10.06 0.48 7.66
CA ARG A 50 8.81 1.11 8.07
C ARG A 50 8.69 2.42 7.31
N VAL A 51 7.75 2.49 6.37
CA VAL A 51 7.61 3.61 5.43
C VAL A 51 6.53 4.58 5.90
N PRO A 52 6.89 5.82 6.29
CA PRO A 52 5.91 6.81 6.71
C PRO A 52 5.07 7.29 5.52
N LYS A 53 3.91 7.89 5.80
CA LYS A 53 3.03 8.47 4.78
C LYS A 53 3.62 9.71 4.11
N THR A 54 4.71 10.25 4.66
CA THR A 54 5.40 11.44 4.17
C THR A 54 6.63 11.15 3.29
N SER A 55 6.86 9.88 2.94
CA SER A 55 7.97 9.49 2.06
C SER A 55 7.48 8.62 0.90
N ALA A 56 7.99 8.93 -0.30
CA ALA A 56 7.83 8.13 -1.50
C ALA A 56 8.83 6.96 -1.59
N ASP A 57 9.86 6.94 -0.73
CA ASP A 57 10.90 5.92 -0.75
C ASP A 57 10.33 4.54 -0.42
N ASN A 58 10.87 3.50 -1.06
CA ASN A 58 10.45 2.11 -0.89
C ASN A 58 8.96 1.83 -1.21
N ARG A 59 8.21 2.79 -1.78
CA ARG A 59 6.83 2.57 -2.27
C ARG A 59 6.78 2.15 -3.73
N ARG A 60 7.72 2.64 -4.55
CA ARG A 60 7.78 2.34 -5.99
C ARG A 60 8.25 0.92 -6.22
N SER A 61 7.76 0.28 -7.28
CA SER A 61 8.17 -1.06 -7.72
C SER A 61 7.96 -2.17 -6.68
N PHE A 62 7.05 -1.99 -5.72
CA PHE A 62 6.67 -3.06 -4.79
C PHE A 62 5.97 -4.21 -5.53
N SER A 63 6.45 -5.43 -5.31
CA SER A 63 5.90 -6.66 -5.86
C SER A 63 5.14 -7.43 -4.80
N ILE A 64 3.81 -7.43 -4.89
CA ILE A 64 2.96 -8.21 -3.97
C ILE A 64 3.15 -9.72 -4.15
N GLN A 65 3.55 -10.16 -5.34
CA GLN A 65 3.84 -11.58 -5.61
C GLN A 65 5.08 -12.03 -4.85
N ASP A 66 6.15 -11.23 -4.87
CA ASP A 66 7.38 -11.54 -4.14
C ASP A 66 7.17 -11.46 -2.63
N PHE A 67 6.41 -10.47 -2.15
CA PHE A 67 6.04 -10.36 -0.74
C PHE A 67 5.23 -11.58 -0.26
N ALA A 68 4.22 -12.00 -1.02
CA ALA A 68 3.41 -13.17 -0.68
C ALA A 68 4.24 -14.47 -0.71
N LYS A 69 5.18 -14.60 -1.65
CA LYS A 69 6.09 -15.76 -1.73
C LYS A 69 7.05 -15.79 -0.54
N LYS A 70 7.67 -14.65 -0.20
CA LYS A 70 8.61 -14.51 0.93
C LYS A 70 7.98 -14.96 2.25
N TYR A 71 6.75 -14.55 2.49
CA TYR A 71 6.01 -14.85 3.73
C TYR A 71 5.08 -16.06 3.66
N LYS A 72 5.14 -16.85 2.57
CA LYS A 72 4.33 -18.05 2.35
C LYS A 72 2.83 -17.80 2.56
N LEU A 73 2.35 -16.66 2.06
CA LEU A 73 0.96 -16.22 2.22
C LEU A 73 -0.04 -16.98 1.34
N GLY A 74 0.46 -17.68 0.32
CA GLY A 74 -0.39 -18.37 -0.66
C GLY A 74 -1.18 -17.40 -1.54
N SER A 75 -2.42 -17.78 -1.86
CA SER A 75 -3.33 -16.94 -2.64
C SER A 75 -4.10 -15.95 -1.75
N PRO A 76 -4.46 -14.76 -2.24
CA PRO A 76 -5.31 -13.83 -1.49
C PRO A 76 -6.67 -14.49 -1.19
N VAL A 77 -7.18 -14.23 0.01
CA VAL A 77 -8.49 -14.72 0.47
C VAL A 77 -9.63 -13.75 0.13
N ALA A 78 -9.31 -12.49 -0.13
CA ALA A 78 -10.25 -11.49 -0.63
C ALA A 78 -9.53 -10.46 -1.50
N ILE A 79 -10.27 -9.87 -2.44
CA ILE A 79 -9.80 -8.86 -3.38
C ILE A 79 -10.88 -7.80 -3.52
N ASN A 80 -10.47 -6.53 -3.55
CA ASN A 80 -11.32 -5.44 -4.01
C ASN A 80 -10.48 -4.45 -4.85
N LEU A 81 -11.13 -3.63 -5.66
CA LEU A 81 -10.45 -2.65 -6.49
C LEU A 81 -11.29 -1.40 -6.69
N TYR A 82 -10.61 -0.28 -6.92
CA TYR A 82 -11.22 0.92 -7.48
C TYR A 82 -10.27 1.55 -8.50
N GLN A 83 -10.79 2.52 -9.23
CA GLN A 83 -9.99 3.33 -10.14
C GLN A 83 -10.08 4.79 -9.74
N ALA A 84 -8.96 5.50 -9.91
CA ALA A 84 -8.89 6.94 -9.72
C ALA A 84 -7.99 7.54 -10.81
N GLN A 85 -8.30 8.79 -11.17
CA GLN A 85 -7.48 9.63 -12.03
C GLN A 85 -7.21 10.94 -11.30
N TYR A 86 -6.40 11.80 -11.91
CA TYR A 86 -6.03 13.09 -11.33
C TYR A 86 -7.25 13.93 -10.90
N ASP A 87 -7.15 14.54 -9.73
CA ASP A 87 -8.04 15.57 -9.19
C ASP A 87 -7.23 16.65 -8.44
N ASP A 88 -7.91 17.61 -7.83
CA ASP A 88 -7.30 18.71 -7.08
C ASP A 88 -6.69 18.30 -5.72
N TYR A 89 -6.91 17.06 -5.27
CA TYR A 89 -6.27 16.50 -4.07
C TYR A 89 -4.89 15.91 -4.38
N VAL A 90 -4.61 15.49 -5.62
CA VAL A 90 -3.33 14.90 -6.00
C VAL A 90 -2.11 15.77 -5.66
N PRO A 91 -2.09 17.10 -5.91
CA PRO A 91 -0.97 17.95 -5.52
C PRO A 91 -0.69 17.93 -4.00
N ILE A 92 -1.73 17.80 -3.17
CA ILE A 92 -1.60 17.69 -1.71
C ILE A 92 -0.92 16.37 -1.32
N VAL A 93 -1.33 15.26 -1.96
CA VAL A 93 -0.68 13.95 -1.77
C VAL A 93 0.78 13.97 -2.23
N HIS A 94 1.07 14.63 -3.34
CA HIS A 94 2.44 14.75 -3.87
C HIS A 94 3.33 15.56 -2.94
N ALA A 95 2.83 16.70 -2.43
CA ALA A 95 3.53 17.51 -1.44
C ALA A 95 3.75 16.73 -0.13
N GLN A 96 2.75 15.98 0.34
CA GLN A 96 2.88 15.09 1.51
C GLN A 96 4.05 14.11 1.34
N LEU A 97 4.24 13.57 0.13
CA LEU A 97 5.30 12.62 -0.20
C LEU A 97 6.67 13.26 -0.50
N GLY A 98 6.77 14.59 -0.47
CA GLY A 98 8.00 15.32 -0.75
C GLY A 98 8.31 15.51 -2.24
N PHE A 99 7.35 15.27 -3.13
CA PHE A 99 7.50 15.68 -4.54
C PHE A 99 7.39 17.21 -4.64
N LYS A 100 8.25 17.81 -5.47
CA LYS A 100 8.14 19.24 -5.78
C LYS A 100 7.00 19.43 -6.78
N ALA A 101 6.21 20.47 -6.59
CA ALA A 101 5.31 20.94 -7.64
C ALA A 101 6.20 21.47 -8.78
N ASP A 102 5.94 20.99 -9.99
CA ASP A 102 6.54 21.52 -11.23
C ASP A 102 5.94 22.89 -11.58
#